data_AF-A0A193C407-F1
#
_entry.id   AF-A0A193C407-F1
#
_cell.length_a   1.000
_cell.length_b   1.000
_cell.length_c   1.000
_cell.angle_alpha   90.00
_cell.angle_beta   90.00
_cell.angle_gamma   90.00
#
_symmetry.space_group_name_H-M   'P 1'
#
loop_
_entity.id
_entity.type
_entity.pdbx_description
1 polymer ?
#
loop_
_entity_poly.entity_id
_entity_poly.type
_entity_poly.pdbx_seq_one_letter_code
_entity_poly.pdbx_strand_id
1 'polypeptide(L)' 'MPEPQVYDPYRLIDDVEGLLIQRGHRPERADGRAGDRVAGASRLLRGLGIEPLRAPGDALDLDGQVAYQSLVHGD' A
#
# COMPACT_ATOMS: atom_id res chain seq x y z
N MET A 1 -18.53 19.25 2.25
CA MET A 1 -17.91 17.91 2.34
C MET A 1 -16.58 18.09 3.04
N PRO A 2 -16.25 17.30 4.09
CA PRO A 2 -14.92 17.35 4.67
C PRO A 2 -13.88 17.03 3.60
N GLU A 3 -12.71 17.64 3.69
CA GLU A 3 -11.60 17.34 2.77
C GLU A 3 -11.20 15.86 2.93
N PRO A 4 -10.87 15.16 1.84
CA PRO A 4 -10.39 13.79 1.92
C PRO A 4 -9.08 13.75 2.71
N GLN A 5 -9.03 12.94 3.76
CA GLN A 5 -7.80 12.70 4.50
C GLN A 5 -6.84 11.92 3.61
N VAL A 6 -5.57 12.32 3.56
CA VAL A 6 -4.52 11.66 2.78
C VAL A 6 -3.44 11.12 3.71
N TYR A 7 -2.91 9.93 3.44
CA TYR A 7 -1.80 9.36 4.22
C TYR A 7 -0.82 8.55 3.37
N ASP A 8 0.45 8.59 3.73
CA ASP A 8 1.51 7.85 3.03
C ASP A 8 1.51 6.37 3.47
N PRO A 9 1.33 5.41 2.55
CA PRO A 9 1.38 3.98 2.88
C PRO A 9 2.75 3.53 3.44
N TYR A 10 3.87 4.15 3.06
CA TYR A 10 5.19 3.83 3.64
C TYR A 10 5.26 4.24 5.10
N ARG A 11 4.74 5.43 5.42
CA ARG A 11 4.65 5.91 6.79
C ARG A 11 3.77 5.01 7.65
N LEU A 12 2.64 4.52 7.11
CA LEU A 12 1.78 3.59 7.84
C LEU A 12 2.52 2.28 8.17
N ILE A 13 3.36 1.78 7.27
CA ILE A 13 4.19 0.59 7.53
C ILE A 13 5.14 0.86 8.71
N ASP A 14 5.85 1.99 8.69
CA ASP A 14 6.76 2.38 9.77
C ASP A 14 6.03 2.53 11.12
N ASP A 15 4.84 3.14 11.12
CA ASP A 15 4.02 3.34 12.32
C ASP A 15 3.56 2.00 12.92
N VAL A 16 3.11 1.06 12.07
CA VAL A 16 2.68 -0.28 12.50
C VAL A 16 3.88 -1.07 13.03
N GLU A 17 5.03 -1.00 12.37
CA GLU A 17 6.27 -1.63 12.87
C GLU A 17 6.65 -1.08 14.25
N GLY A 18 6.61 0.25 14.43
CA GLY A 18 6.84 0.90 15.71
C GLY A 18 5.86 0.44 16.80
N LEU A 19 4.57 0.36 16.48
CA LEU A 19 3.53 -0.12 17.40
C LEU A 19 3.76 -1.58 17.81
N LEU A 20 4.13 -2.44 16.87
CA LEU A 20 4.43 -3.85 17.15
C LEU A 20 5.65 -3.99 18.06
N ILE A 21 6.70 -3.19 17.83
CA ILE A 21 7.89 -3.14 18.70
C ILE A 21 7.51 -2.71 20.12
N GLN A 22 6.69 -1.67 20.26
CA GLN A 22 6.20 -1.21 21.57
C GLN A 22 5.38 -2.29 22.30
N ARG A 23 4.73 -3.19 21.56
CA ARG A 23 3.98 -4.34 22.10
C ARG A 23 4.85 -5.57 22.37
N GLY A 24 6.17 -5.48 22.18
CA GLY A 24 7.11 -6.57 22.45
C GLY A 24 7.31 -7.55 21.29
N HIS A 25 6.77 -7.25 20.11
CA HIS A 25 7.05 -8.00 18.88
C HIS A 25 8.33 -7.49 18.21
N ARG A 26 8.91 -8.30 17.33
CA ARG A 26 10.10 -7.94 16.53
C ARG A 26 9.80 -8.20 15.05
N PRO A 27 9.02 -7.34 14.39
CA PRO A 27 8.74 -7.51 12.97
C PRO A 27 10.03 -7.33 12.17
N GLU A 28 10.21 -8.19 11.17
CA GLU A 28 11.32 -8.11 10.22
C GLU A 28 10.75 -7.94 8.81
N ARG A 29 11.34 -7.03 8.03
CA ARG A 29 10.95 -6.84 6.63
C ARG A 29 11.51 -7.99 5.80
N ALA A 30 10.63 -8.91 5.42
CA ALA A 30 10.99 -9.97 4.49
C ALA A 30 11.40 -9.40 3.12
N ASP A 31 12.51 -9.92 2.59
CA ASP A 31 12.99 -9.61 1.25
C ASP A 31 11.96 -10.00 0.18
N GLY A 32 11.89 -9.21 -0.90
CA GLY A 32 10.92 -9.42 -1.98
C GLY A 32 9.46 -9.10 -1.63
N ARG A 33 9.14 -8.76 -0.37
CA ARG A 33 7.76 -8.46 0.08
C ARG A 33 7.43 -6.96 0.14
N ALA A 34 8.26 -6.11 -0.44
CA ALA A 34 8.05 -4.66 -0.42
C ALA A 34 6.73 -4.25 -1.07
N GLY A 35 6.41 -4.81 -2.24
CA GLY A 35 5.14 -4.56 -2.94
C GLY A 35 3.93 -4.98 -2.10
N ASP A 36 3.95 -6.18 -1.54
CA ASP A 36 2.88 -6.70 -0.69
C ASP A 36 2.57 -5.78 0.50
N ARG A 37 3.61 -5.25 1.16
CA ARG A 37 3.45 -4.33 2.30
C ARG A 37 2.76 -3.03 1.87
N VAL A 38 3.20 -2.43 0.77
CA VAL A 38 2.62 -1.18 0.25
C VAL A 38 1.17 -1.41 -0.20
N ALA A 39 0.91 -2.48 -0.95
CA ALA A 39 -0.45 -2.83 -1.38
C ALA A 39 -1.39 -3.08 -0.19
N GLY A 40 -0.90 -3.75 0.87
CA GLY A 40 -1.65 -3.96 2.11
C GLY A 40 -1.95 -2.66 2.84
N ALA A 41 -0.95 -1.78 2.99
CA ALA A 41 -1.11 -0.47 3.62
C ALA A 41 -2.11 0.42 2.86
N SER A 42 -1.99 0.50 1.52
CA SER A 42 -2.93 1.24 0.67
C SER A 42 -4.36 0.71 0.78
N ARG A 43 -4.55 -0.61 0.83
CA ARG A 43 -5.89 -1.21 1.04
C ARG A 43 -6.47 -0.87 2.42
N LEU A 44 -5.65 -0.91 3.47
CA LEU A 44 -6.08 -0.57 4.82
C LEU A 44 -6.51 0.90 4.91
N LEU A 45 -5.72 1.83 4.37
CA LEU A 45 -6.05 3.25 4.32
C LEU A 45 -7.41 3.49 3.64
N ARG A 46 -7.63 2.89 2.46
CA ARG A 46 -8.92 2.99 1.75
C ARG A 46 -10.08 2.43 2.58
N GLY A 47 -9.87 1.31 3.28
CA GLY A 47 -10.86 0.73 4.18
C GLY A 47 -11.24 1.63 5.36
N LEU A 48 -10.36 2.57 5.73
CA LEU A 48 -10.59 3.58 6.76
C LEU A 48 -11.11 4.91 6.20
N GLY A 49 -11.35 5.01 4.89
CA GLY A 49 -11.76 6.25 4.23
C GLY A 49 -10.64 7.29 4.12
N ILE A 50 -9.37 6.85 4.15
CA ILE A 50 -8.19 7.68 3.97
C ILE A 50 -7.62 7.40 2.58
N GLU A 51 -7.41 8.44 1.79
CA GLU A 51 -6.81 8.33 0.47
C GLU A 51 -5.30 8.03 0.61
N PRO A 52 -4.79 6.92 0.06
CA PRO A 52 -3.36 6.69 0.05
C PRO A 52 -2.67 7.74 -0.83
N LEU A 53 -1.60 8.35 -0.34
CA LEU A 53 -0.73 9.13 -1.20
C LEU A 53 -0.22 8.20 -2.30
N ARG A 54 -0.42 8.56 -3.57
CA ARG A 54 0.03 7.74 -4.70
C ARG A 54 1.51 7.43 -4.54
N ALA A 55 1.82 6.18 -4.22
CA ALA A 55 3.18 5.71 -4.24
C ALA A 55 3.66 5.71 -5.71
N PRO A 56 4.92 6.08 -6.00
CA PRO A 56 5.46 6.00 -7.36
C PRO A 56 5.29 4.61 -8.00
N GLY A 57 5.20 3.55 -7.19
CA GLY A 57 4.95 2.17 -7.64
C GLY A 57 3.50 1.85 -8.01
N ASP A 58 2.50 2.58 -7.51
CA ASP A 58 1.08 2.35 -7.87
C ASP A 58 0.81 2.75 -9.33
N ALA A 59 1.60 3.68 -9.89
CA ALA A 59 1.58 3.96 -11.33
C ALA A 59 2.02 2.72 -12.14
N LEU A 60 3.06 2.01 -11.67
CA LEU A 60 3.60 0.81 -12.33
C LEU A 60 2.70 -0.41 -12.16
N ASP A 61 2.00 -0.56 -11.02
CA ASP A 61 1.03 -1.64 -10.81
C ASP A 61 -0.25 -1.43 -11.63
N LEU A 62 -0.70 -0.17 -11.81
CA LEU A 62 -1.77 0.15 -12.76
C LEU A 62 -1.35 -0.16 -14.20
N ASP A 63 -0.11 0.14 -14.59
CA ASP A 63 0.41 -0.22 -15.91
C ASP A 63 0.48 -1.75 -16.08
N GLY A 64 0.92 -2.48 -15.05
CA GLY A 64 0.95 -3.95 -15.03
C GLY A 64 -0.44 -4.58 -15.07
N GLN A 65 -1.41 -3.99 -14.38
CA GLN A 65 -2.79 -4.44 -14.33
C GLN A 65 -3.54 -4.10 -15.62
N VAL A 66 -3.27 -2.94 -16.24
CA VAL A 66 -3.75 -2.56 -17.58
C VAL A 66 -3.12 -3.45 -18.64
N ALA A 67 -1.83 -3.77 -18.54
CA ALA A 67 -1.15 -4.70 -19.45
C ALA A 67 -1.71 -6.13 -19.31
N TYR A 68 -1.93 -6.61 -18.09
CA TYR A 68 -2.56 -7.91 -17.85
C TYR A 68 -4.01 -7.95 -18.35
N GLN A 69 -4.82 -6.92 -18.07
CA GLN A 69 -6.18 -6.81 -18.59
C GLN A 69 -6.20 -6.73 -20.11
N SER A 70 -5.27 -6.01 -20.75
CA SER A 70 -5.11 -6.00 -22.21
C SER A 70 -4.68 -7.35 -22.78
N LEU A 71 -3.90 -8.14 -22.03
CA LEU A 71 -3.46 -9.48 -22.48
C LEU A 71 -4.57 -10.53 -22.32
N VAL A 72 -5.41 -10.38 -21.29
CA VAL A 72 -6.48 -11.34 -20.95
C VAL A 72 -7.80 -10.96 -21.63
N HIS A 73 -8.01 -9.69 -21.98
CA HIS A 73 -9.26 -9.15 -22.54
C HIS A 73 -9.08 -8.26 -23.78
N GLY A 74 -7.87 -8.14 -24.35
CA GLY A 74 -7.62 -7.32 -25.54
C GLY A 74 -7.67 -8.11 -26.85
N ASP A 75 -8.78 -7.89 -27.57
CA ASP A 75 -9.20 -8.25 -28.94
C ASP A 75 -9.11 -9.71 -29.43
#